data_AF-A0A1G8JYV2-F1
#
_entry.id   AF-A0A1G8JYV2-F1
#
_cell.length_a   1.000
_cell.length_b   1.000
_cell.length_c   1.000
_cell.angle_alpha   90.00
_cell.angle_beta   90.00
_cell.angle_gamma   90.00
#
_symmetry.space_group_name_H-M   'P 1'
#
loop_
_entity.id
_entity.type
_entity.pdbx_description
1 polymer ?
#
loop_
_entity_poly.entity_id
_entity_poly.type
_entity_poly.pdbx_seq_one_letter_code
_entity_poly.pdbx_strand_id
1 'polypeptide(L)' 'MESKQSRMTARECRWFIADDEDEQVDDTLRSCVNCAYRRWLQQGYRCVHPLKQLNREKTN' A
#
# COMPACT_ATOMS: atom_id res chain seq x y z
N MET A 1 14.81 7.56 0.17
CA MET A 1 14.70 6.34 -0.67
C MET A 1 13.29 5.80 -0.46
N GLU A 2 12.32 6.33 -1.18
CA GLU A 2 10.95 5.79 -1.11
C GLU A 2 10.66 5.04 -2.40
N SER A 3 10.24 3.80 -2.22
CA SER A 3 10.43 2.75 -3.21
C SER A 3 9.63 3.05 -4.47
N LYS A 4 10.32 3.26 -5.60
CA LYS A 4 9.72 3.31 -6.95
C LYS A 4 8.70 2.16 -7.15
N GLN A 5 8.98 1.01 -6.55
CA GLN A 5 8.07 -0.13 -6.52
C GLN A 5 6.71 0.18 -5.88
N SER A 6 6.66 0.89 -4.75
CA SER A 6 5.41 1.29 -4.08
C SER A 6 4.54 2.17 -5.00
N ARG A 7 5.17 3.09 -5.75
CA ARG A 7 4.47 3.97 -6.70
C ARG A 7 3.97 3.19 -7.91
N MET A 8 4.81 2.33 -8.48
CA MET A 8 4.41 1.49 -9.63
C MET A 8 3.26 0.54 -9.26
N THR A 9 3.37 -0.16 -8.13
CA THR A 9 2.33 -1.08 -7.67
C THR A 9 1.01 -0.36 -7.36
N ALA A 10 1.06 0.82 -6.73
CA ALA A 10 -0.15 1.60 -6.42
C ALA A 10 -0.84 2.15 -7.67
N ARG A 11 -0.09 2.48 -8.72
CA ARG A 11 -0.66 2.91 -10.02
C ARG A 11 -1.54 1.82 -10.64
N GLU A 12 -1.12 0.56 -10.55
CA GLU A 12 -1.87 -0.59 -11.08
C GLU A 12 -2.89 -1.16 -10.09
N CYS A 13 -2.82 -0.76 -8.81
CA CYS A 13 -3.73 -1.23 -7.78
C CYS A 13 -5.12 -0.61 -7.97
N ARG A 14 -6.11 -1.47 -8.29
CA ARG A 14 -7.53 -1.10 -8.39
C ARG A 14 -8.21 -0.82 -7.05
N TRP A 15 -7.57 -1.20 -5.95
CA TRP A 15 -8.08 -1.05 -4.59
C TRP A 15 -7.33 0.03 -3.79
N PHE A 16 -6.56 0.86 -4.48
CA PHE A 16 -5.88 1.97 -3.84
C PHE A 16 -6.92 2.98 -3.34
N ILE A 17 -6.79 3.35 -2.07
CA ILE A 17 -7.54 4.44 -1.44
C ILE A 17 -6.48 5.31 -0.76
N ALA A 18 -6.44 6.60 -1.06
CA ALA A 18 -5.49 7.51 -0.42
C ALA A 18 -5.73 7.54 1.10
N ASP A 19 -4.65 7.52 1.86
CA ASP A 19 -4.65 7.76 3.31
C ASP A 19 -4.94 9.25 3.59
N ASP A 20 -5.20 9.59 4.85
CA ASP A 20 -5.35 10.99 5.27
C ASP A 20 -4.11 11.81 4.86
N GLU A 21 -4.30 13.04 4.38
CA GLU A 21 -3.23 13.90 3.86
C GLU A 21 -2.13 14.13 4.90
N ASP A 22 -2.51 14.24 6.18
CA ASP A 22 -1.56 14.40 7.30
C ASP A 22 -0.79 13.11 7.63
N GLU A 23 -1.25 11.94 7.17
CA GLU A 23 -0.60 10.63 7.37
C GLU A 23 0.19 10.15 6.14
N GLN A 24 0.17 10.90 5.05
CA GLN A 24 0.93 10.59 3.84
C GLN A 24 2.42 10.89 4.05
N VAL A 25 3.27 9.95 3.62
CA VAL A 25 4.72 10.03 3.82
C VAL A 25 5.50 10.14 2.51
N ASP A 26 4.88 9.80 1.38
CA ASP A 26 5.47 9.93 0.04
C ASP A 26 4.91 11.16 -0.68
N ASP A 27 5.77 11.92 -1.35
CA ASP A 27 5.39 13.09 -2.15
C ASP A 27 4.40 12.75 -3.29
N THR A 28 4.32 11.47 -3.68
CA THR A 28 3.38 10.97 -4.66
C THR A 28 2.15 10.41 -3.97
N LEU A 29 1.03 11.12 -4.08
CA LEU A 29 -0.29 10.71 -3.56
C LEU A 29 -0.58 9.22 -3.81
N ARG A 30 -0.40 8.74 -5.05
CA ARG A 30 -0.63 7.34 -5.42
C ARG A 30 0.62 6.47 -5.22
N SER A 31 0.89 6.13 -3.97
CA SER A 31 1.94 5.20 -3.54
C SER A 31 1.39 4.18 -2.53
N CYS A 32 1.92 2.97 -2.47
CA CYS A 32 1.42 1.98 -1.49
C CYS A 32 1.63 2.43 -0.03
N VAL A 33 2.53 3.39 0.22
CA VAL A 33 2.75 3.99 1.53
C VAL A 33 1.80 5.15 1.87
N ASN A 34 1.01 5.61 0.90
CA ASN A 34 -0.06 6.57 1.10
C ASN A 34 -1.43 5.91 0.90
N CYS A 35 -1.52 4.59 1.11
CA CYS A 35 -2.77 3.86 0.97
C CYS A 35 -3.40 3.63 2.35
N ALA A 36 -4.70 3.92 2.52
CA ALA A 36 -5.43 3.65 3.78
C ALA A 36 -5.43 2.17 4.19
N TYR A 37 -5.22 1.25 3.24
CA TYR A 37 -5.04 -0.18 3.52
C TYR A 37 -3.60 -0.54 3.91
N ARG A 38 -2.71 0.43 4.11
CA ARG A 38 -1.35 0.18 4.59
C ARG A 38 -1.38 -0.03 6.10
N ARG A 39 -0.78 -1.14 6.54
CA ARG A 39 -0.37 -1.34 7.94
C ARG A 39 1.15 -1.27 8.07
N TRP A 40 1.64 -0.34 8.88
CA TRP A 40 3.05 -0.26 9.23
C TRP A 40 3.50 -1.46 10.07
N LEU A 41 4.72 -1.92 9.80
CA LEU A 41 5.45 -2.97 10.48
C LEU A 41 6.85 -2.44 10.81
N GLN A 42 7.55 -3.07 11.75
CA GLN A 42 8.90 -2.62 12.13
C GLN A 42 9.89 -2.58 10.96
N GLN A 43 9.74 -3.45 9.97
CA GLN A 43 10.64 -3.57 8.81
C GLN A 43 10.04 -3.00 7.51
N GLY A 44 8.90 -2.31 7.57
CA GLY A 44 8.24 -1.77 6.38
C GLY A 44 6.72 -1.73 6.54
N TYR A 45 5.98 -2.23 5.56
CA TYR A 45 4.53 -2.19 5.59
C TYR A 45 3.90 -3.38 4.88
N ARG A 46 2.62 -3.63 5.16
CA ARG A 46 1.80 -4.62 4.46
C ARG A 46 0.46 -4.02 4.04
N CYS A 47 -0.07 -4.44 2.90
CA CYS A 47 -1.44 -4.12 2.50
C CYS A 47 -2.41 -5.06 3.23
N VAL A 48 -3.45 -4.52 3.88
CA VAL A 48 -4.48 -5.29 4.60
C VAL A 48 -5.82 -5.34 3.86
N HIS A 49 -5.86 -4.99 2.58
CA HIS A 49 -7.09 -5.08 1.79
C HIS A 49 -7.62 -6.52 1.76
N PRO A 50 -8.92 -6.77 2.03
CA PRO A 50 -9.47 -8.13 2.16
C PRO A 50 -9.17 -9.04 0.97
N LEU A 51 -9.33 -8.53 -0.26
CA LEU A 51 -9.05 -9.31 -1.48
C LEU A 51 -7.56 -9.62 -1.69
N LYS A 52 -6.65 -8.80 -1.13
CA LYS A 52 -5.20 -9.08 -1.17
C LYS A 52 -4.82 -10.15 -0.14
N GLN A 53 -5.54 -10.24 0.98
CA GLN A 53 -5.33 -11.28 2.00
C GLN A 53 -5.81 -12.64 1.50
N LEU A 54 -7.02 -12.71 0.93
CA LEU A 54 -7.59 -13.95 0.38
C LEU A 54 -6.74 -14.55 -0.74
N ASN A 55 -6.14 -13.71 -1.60
CA ASN A 55 -5.25 -14.18 -2.67
C ASN A 55 -3.90 -14.69 -2.14
N ARG A 56 -3.53 -14.38 -0.90
CA ARG A 56 -2.28 -14.81 -0.28
C ARG A 56 -2.43 -16.16 0.41
N GLU A 57 -3.59 -16.43 0.98
CA GLU A 57 -3.93 -17.69 1.65
C GLU A 57 -4.15 -18.85 0.66
N LYS A 58 -4.52 -18.55 -0.59
CA LYS A 58 -4.69 -19.55 -1.66
C LYS A 58 -3.38 -20.07 -2.26
N THR A 59 -2.24 -19.50 -1.88
CA THR A 59 -0.90 -19.85 -2.41
C THR A 59 -0.09 -20.71 -1.43
N ASN A 60 -0.73 -21.24 -0.40
CA ASN A 60 -0.11 -22.10 0.62
C ASN A 60 -0.65 -23.53 0.51
#